data_AF-A0A6J4MJL2-F1
#
_entry.id   AF-A0A6J4MJL2-F1
#
_cell.length_a   1.000
_cell.length_b   1.000
_cell.length_c   1.000
_cell.angle_alpha   90.00
_cell.angle_beta   90.00
_cell.angle_gamma   90.00
#
_symmetry.space_group_name_H-M   'P 1'
#
loop_
_entity.id
_entity.type
_entity.pdbx_description
1 polymer ?
#
loop_
_entity_poly.entity_id
_entity_poly.type
_entity_poly.pdbx_seq_one_letter_code
_entity_poly.pdbx_strand_id
1 'polypeptide(L)'
;PAGAAAGHGAHDMAGHGAAGHGTGGQKMAAHHAEMPGMLTVAQLQRLDRARGEEFDRLFLTYMIQHHRGAVAMVTALFGTPAAGQDDTVFKFAADVNVDQTTEIARMQTMLADLTFGGASP
;
A
#
# COMPACT_ATOMS: atom_id res chain seq x y z
N PRO A 1 -38.32 16.56 -46.31
CA PRO A 1 -37.24 17.58 -46.22
C PRO A 1 -36.55 17.49 -44.83
N ALA A 2 -35.42 16.77 -44.74
CA ALA A 2 -34.05 17.32 -44.69
C ALA A 2 -33.81 18.10 -43.37
N GLY A 3 -33.11 17.55 -42.37
CA GLY A 3 -31.65 17.41 -42.22
C GLY A 3 -31.29 18.06 -40.85
N ALA A 4 -30.21 17.78 -40.12
CA ALA A 4 -29.05 16.94 -40.27
C ALA A 4 -28.47 16.72 -38.85
N ALA A 5 -28.02 15.51 -38.53
CA ALA A 5 -27.15 15.24 -37.38
C ALA A 5 -25.75 14.95 -37.94
N ALA A 6 -24.79 15.83 -37.66
CA ALA A 6 -23.40 15.67 -38.04
C ALA A 6 -22.59 15.19 -36.82
N GLY A 7 -22.40 13.88 -36.72
CA GLY A 7 -21.38 13.28 -35.86
C GLY A 7 -20.05 13.25 -36.59
N HIS A 8 -19.08 14.06 -36.12
CA HIS A 8 -17.65 13.84 -36.35
C HIS A 8 -17.24 12.72 -35.39
N GLY A 9 -16.44 11.71 -35.69
CA GLY A 9 -15.61 11.36 -36.84
C GLY A 9 -14.71 10.24 -36.32
N ALA A 10 -14.79 9.06 -36.91
CA ALA A 10 -13.99 7.91 -36.54
C ALA A 10 -12.53 8.13 -37.00
N HIS A 11 -11.58 7.83 -36.12
CA HIS A 11 -10.19 7.57 -36.51
C HIS A 11 -9.83 6.15 -36.11
N ASP A 12 -9.90 5.25 -37.09
CA ASP A 12 -9.19 3.99 -37.10
C ASP A 12 -7.69 4.23 -37.08
N MET A 13 -6.98 3.53 -36.19
CA MET A 13 -5.56 3.24 -36.31
C MET A 13 -5.35 1.76 -36.02
N ALA A 14 -5.58 0.95 -37.05
CA ALA A 14 -5.11 -0.42 -37.08
C ALA A 14 -3.59 -0.44 -37.25
N GLY A 15 -2.90 -1.19 -36.39
CA GLY A 15 -1.62 -1.79 -36.71
C GLY A 15 -0.46 -1.44 -35.77
N HIS A 16 -0.25 -2.25 -34.73
CA HIS A 16 1.10 -2.66 -34.36
C HIS A 16 1.09 -4.13 -33.95
N GLY A 17 1.88 -4.91 -34.69
CA GLY A 17 1.92 -6.36 -34.65
C GLY A 17 2.64 -6.94 -33.44
N ALA A 18 2.42 -8.24 -33.28
CA ALA A 18 3.06 -9.10 -32.31
C ALA A 18 4.56 -9.28 -32.62
N ALA A 19 5.42 -9.00 -31.62
CA ALA A 19 6.65 -9.75 -31.35
C ALA A 19 7.32 -9.24 -30.06
N GLY A 20 7.62 -10.16 -29.13
CA GLY A 20 8.86 -10.06 -28.35
C GLY A 20 8.75 -9.88 -26.84
N HIS A 21 9.09 -10.96 -26.15
CA HIS A 21 9.91 -11.02 -24.93
C HIS A 21 9.29 -10.70 -23.57
N GLY A 22 8.89 -11.79 -22.90
CA GLY A 22 8.77 -11.87 -21.46
C GLY A 22 10.11 -11.59 -20.77
N THR A 23 10.17 -10.45 -20.06
CA THR A 23 11.09 -10.21 -18.93
C THR A 23 10.47 -9.30 -17.85
N GLY A 24 9.20 -8.87 -18.01
CA GLY A 24 8.56 -7.90 -17.11
C GLY A 24 8.16 -8.42 -15.72
N GLY A 25 7.94 -9.73 -15.57
CA GLY A 25 7.48 -10.31 -14.30
C GLY A 25 8.51 -10.25 -13.16
N GLN A 26 9.80 -10.32 -13.49
CA GLN A 26 10.87 -10.32 -12.48
C GLN A 26 11.20 -8.92 -11.95
N LYS A 27 11.05 -7.88 -12.78
CA LYS A 27 11.30 -6.49 -12.33
C LYS A 27 10.17 -5.94 -11.45
N MET A 28 8.91 -6.28 -11.74
CA MET A 28 7.79 -5.91 -10.86
C MET A 28 7.88 -6.63 -9.51
N ALA A 29 8.26 -7.91 -9.49
CA ALA A 29 8.48 -8.64 -8.23
C ALA A 29 9.63 -8.06 -7.39
N ALA A 30 10.71 -7.57 -8.03
CA ALA A 30 11.84 -6.96 -7.34
C ALA A 30 11.47 -5.62 -6.68
N HIS A 31 10.72 -4.73 -7.36
CA HIS A 31 10.28 -3.46 -6.78
C HIS A 31 9.30 -3.63 -5.61
N HIS A 32 8.49 -4.70 -5.61
CA HIS A 32 7.59 -5.00 -4.49
C HIS A 32 8.33 -5.49 -3.23
N ALA A 33 9.55 -6.02 -3.36
CA ALA A 33 10.37 -6.48 -2.23
C ALA A 33 11.12 -5.34 -1.51
N GLU A 34 11.14 -4.13 -2.07
CA GLU A 34 11.93 -2.99 -1.57
C GLU A 34 11.11 -1.97 -0.75
N MET A 35 9.79 -2.12 -0.66
CA MET A 35 8.94 -1.17 0.04
C MET A 35 9.04 -1.39 1.56
N PRO A 36 9.41 -0.37 2.36
CA PRO A 36 9.55 -0.53 3.80
C PRO A 36 8.23 -0.97 4.42
N GLY A 37 8.32 -1.83 5.44
CA GLY A 37 7.16 -2.33 6.19
C GLY A 37 6.35 -3.44 5.52
N MET A 38 6.56 -3.75 4.24
CA MET A 38 5.89 -4.87 3.58
C MET A 38 6.15 -6.20 4.29
N LEU A 39 5.11 -7.04 4.39
CA LEU A 39 5.25 -8.38 4.96
C LEU A 39 6.02 -9.27 3.99
N THR A 40 6.95 -10.04 4.53
CA THR A 40 7.60 -11.11 3.80
C THR A 40 6.62 -12.26 3.53
N VAL A 41 6.93 -13.09 2.52
CA VAL A 41 6.17 -14.33 2.24
C VAL A 41 6.10 -15.23 3.49
N ALA A 42 7.19 -15.31 4.27
CA ALA A 42 7.22 -16.09 5.49
C ALA A 42 6.28 -15.53 6.58
N GLN A 43 6.20 -14.21 6.73
CA GLN A 43 5.26 -13.56 7.66
C GLN A 43 3.81 -13.78 7.24
N LEU A 44 3.49 -13.65 5.95
CA LEU A 44 2.15 -13.94 5.42
C LEU A 44 1.76 -15.40 5.67
N GLN A 45 2.66 -16.34 5.40
CA GLN A 45 2.42 -17.76 5.69
C GLN A 45 2.24 -18.05 7.18
N ARG A 46 2.95 -17.33 8.06
CA ARG A 46 2.76 -17.48 9.50
C ARG A 46 1.39 -16.95 9.92
N LEU A 47 0.98 -15.79 9.42
CA LEU A 47 -0.33 -15.21 9.66
C LEU A 47 -1.46 -16.14 9.18
N ASP A 48 -1.33 -16.72 7.99
CA ASP A 48 -2.31 -17.64 7.39
C ASP A 48 -2.55 -18.92 8.22
N ARG A 49 -1.54 -19.38 8.97
CA ARG A 49 -1.64 -20.56 9.84
C ARG A 49 -2.12 -20.23 11.26
N ALA A 50 -2.02 -18.98 11.68
CA ALA A 50 -2.35 -18.56 13.04
C ALA A 50 -3.86 -18.54 13.29
N ARG A 51 -4.30 -18.86 14.50
CA ARG A 51 -5.71 -18.86 14.91
C ARG A 51 -5.85 -18.26 16.31
N GLY A 52 -7.04 -17.74 16.63
CA GLY A 52 -7.34 -17.15 17.94
C GLY A 52 -6.39 -16.01 18.30
N GLU A 53 -6.02 -15.91 19.58
CA GLU A 53 -5.15 -14.81 20.07
C GLU A 53 -3.77 -14.74 19.39
N GLU A 54 -3.24 -15.86 18.88
CA GLU A 54 -2.00 -15.82 18.11
C GLU A 54 -2.19 -15.06 16.79
N PHE A 55 -3.33 -15.26 16.12
CA PHE A 55 -3.68 -14.51 14.91
C PHE A 55 -3.77 -13.02 15.22
N ASP A 56 -4.49 -12.64 16.27
CA ASP A 56 -4.68 -11.22 16.63
C ASP A 56 -3.34 -10.54 16.93
N ARG A 57 -2.47 -11.22 17.68
CA ARG A 57 -1.12 -10.72 17.99
C ARG A 57 -0.28 -10.53 16.74
N LEU A 58 -0.27 -11.52 15.83
CA LEU A 58 0.50 -11.45 14.60
C LEU A 58 -0.06 -10.40 13.64
N PHE A 59 -1.39 -10.31 13.51
CA PHE A 59 -2.05 -9.31 12.69
C PHE A 59 -1.67 -7.91 13.14
N LEU A 60 -1.85 -7.59 14.43
CA LEU A 60 -1.50 -6.28 14.98
C LEU A 60 -0.01 -5.98 14.83
N THR A 61 0.86 -6.95 15.13
CA THR A 61 2.31 -6.78 15.00
C THR A 61 2.70 -6.45 13.55
N TYR A 62 2.14 -7.17 12.58
CA TYR A 62 2.47 -6.99 11.18
C TYR A 62 1.81 -5.78 10.54
N MET A 63 0.61 -5.40 10.96
CA MET A 63 -0.01 -4.15 10.50
C MET A 63 0.73 -2.94 11.06
N ILE A 64 1.19 -2.97 12.32
CA ILE A 64 2.07 -1.91 12.86
C ILE A 64 3.35 -1.80 12.02
N GLN A 65 3.98 -2.92 11.66
CA GLN A 65 5.14 -2.94 10.76
C GLN A 65 4.81 -2.29 9.41
N HIS A 66 3.69 -2.67 8.80
CA HIS A 66 3.26 -2.17 7.51
C HIS A 66 3.03 -0.66 7.51
N HIS A 67 2.27 -0.13 8.48
CA HIS A 67 2.02 1.31 8.57
C HIS A 67 3.28 2.11 8.87
N ARG A 68 4.22 1.60 9.69
CA ARG A 68 5.52 2.26 9.90
C ARG A 68 6.30 2.39 8.60
N GLY A 69 6.17 1.41 7.71
CA GLY A 69 6.68 1.48 6.36
C GLY A 69 6.08 2.62 5.54
N ALA A 70 4.76 2.74 5.54
CA ALA A 70 4.05 3.84 4.87
C ALA A 70 4.48 5.23 5.42
N VAL A 71 4.59 5.37 6.74
CA VAL A 71 5.06 6.61 7.39
C VAL A 71 6.51 6.94 6.99
N ALA A 72 7.38 5.93 6.90
CA ALA A 72 8.76 6.13 6.46
C ALA A 72 8.82 6.63 5.00
N MET A 73 7.96 6.11 4.12
CA MET A 73 7.88 6.59 2.74
C MET A 73 7.38 8.04 2.66
N VAL A 74 6.36 8.41 3.44
CA VAL A 74 5.89 9.80 3.48
C VAL A 74 6.97 10.73 4.02
N THR A 75 7.70 10.31 5.06
CA THR A 75 8.83 11.06 5.60
C THR A 75 9.92 11.28 4.54
N ALA A 76 10.25 10.24 3.77
CA ALA A 76 11.22 10.34 2.68
C ALA A 76 10.74 11.28 1.56
N LEU A 77 9.45 11.23 1.20
CA LEU A 77 8.84 12.13 0.23
C LEU A 77 8.99 13.60 0.65
N PHE A 78 8.62 13.93 1.90
CA PHE A 78 8.74 15.29 2.42
C PHE A 78 10.20 15.76 2.63
N GLY A 79 11.13 14.82 2.83
CA GLY A 79 12.56 15.10 2.89
C GLY A 79 13.22 15.31 1.52
N THR A 80 12.53 15.00 0.41
CA THR A 80 13.09 15.11 -0.94
C THR A 80 12.81 16.50 -1.53
N PRO A 81 13.84 17.28 -1.91
CA PRO A 81 13.64 18.60 -2.52
C PRO A 81 12.74 18.53 -3.75
N ALA A 82 11.80 19.46 -3.84
CA ALA A 82 10.81 19.57 -4.92
C ALA A 82 9.81 18.40 -5.08
N ALA A 83 9.91 17.30 -4.32
CA ALA A 83 9.02 16.15 -4.47
C ALA A 83 7.60 16.36 -3.90
N GLY A 84 7.44 17.30 -2.97
CA GLY A 84 6.15 17.69 -2.38
C GLY A 84 5.54 18.96 -2.99
N GLN A 85 5.92 19.34 -4.21
CA GLN A 85 5.42 20.58 -4.86
C GLN A 85 4.08 20.41 -5.57
N ASP A 86 3.62 19.17 -5.74
CA ASP A 86 2.26 18.89 -6.18
C ASP A 86 1.33 18.90 -4.97
N ASP A 87 0.42 19.88 -4.91
CA ASP A 87 -0.51 20.08 -3.79
C ASP A 87 -1.40 18.85 -3.54
N THR A 88 -1.74 18.10 -4.59
CA THR A 88 -2.58 16.89 -4.48
C THR A 88 -1.80 15.77 -3.82
N VAL A 89 -0.55 15.56 -4.25
CA VAL A 89 0.36 14.56 -3.67
C VAL A 89 0.70 14.93 -2.22
N PHE A 90 0.95 16.21 -1.95
CA PHE A 90 1.24 16.68 -0.59
C PHE A 90 0.07 16.42 0.35
N LYS A 91 -1.15 16.82 -0.04
CA LYS A 91 -2.35 16.60 0.76
C LYS A 91 -2.58 15.11 1.02
N PHE A 92 -2.50 14.28 -0.01
CA PHE A 92 -2.65 12.84 0.12
C PHE A 92 -1.61 12.25 1.08
N ALA A 93 -0.32 12.60 0.94
CA ALA A 93 0.73 12.10 1.80
C ALA A 93 0.55 12.55 3.27
N ALA A 94 0.10 13.79 3.49
CA ALA A 94 -0.18 14.32 4.82
C ALA A 94 -1.36 13.58 5.48
N ASP A 95 -2.46 13.37 4.74
CA ASP A 95 -3.63 12.63 5.21
C ASP A 95 -3.23 11.18 5.57
N VAL A 96 -2.47 10.50 4.69
CA VAL A 96 -1.90 9.17 4.97
C VAL A 96 -1.05 9.18 6.24
N ASN A 97 -0.15 10.15 6.43
CA ASN A 97 0.69 10.17 7.63
C ASN A 97 -0.13 10.28 8.93
N VAL A 98 -1.17 11.12 8.95
CA VAL A 98 -2.04 11.29 10.12
C VAL A 98 -2.82 10.02 10.42
N ASP A 99 -3.43 9.41 9.41
CA ASP A 99 -4.22 8.20 9.58
C ASP A 99 -3.34 7.04 10.05
N GLN A 100 -2.23 6.78 9.37
CA GLN A 100 -1.33 5.66 9.69
C GLN A 100 -0.69 5.79 11.08
N THR A 101 -0.33 7.01 11.51
CA THR A 101 0.22 7.21 12.87
C THR A 101 -0.84 7.02 13.95
N THR A 102 -2.09 7.43 13.70
CA THR A 102 -3.22 7.20 14.59
C THR A 102 -3.56 5.72 14.71
N GLU A 103 -3.56 4.99 13.59
CA GLU A 103 -3.80 3.56 13.55
C GLU A 103 -2.70 2.76 14.25
N ILE A 104 -1.43 3.15 14.08
CA ILE A 104 -0.31 2.56 14.83
C ILE A 104 -0.55 2.67 16.34
N ALA A 105 -0.89 3.87 16.83
CA ALA A 105 -1.11 4.08 18.27
C ALA A 105 -2.25 3.21 18.80
N ARG A 106 -3.37 3.14 18.06
CA ARG A 106 -4.52 2.30 18.44
C ARG A 106 -4.15 0.82 18.48
N MET A 107 -3.43 0.33 17.48
CA MET A 107 -3.02 -1.08 17.43
C MET A 107 -1.98 -1.42 18.50
N GLN A 108 -1.11 -0.49 18.88
CA GLN A 108 -0.18 -0.68 20.00
C GLN A 108 -0.93 -0.85 21.32
N THR A 109 -2.01 -0.08 21.55
CA THR A 109 -2.89 -0.28 22.71
C THR A 109 -3.54 -1.67 22.68
N MET A 110 -4.17 -2.05 21.58
CA MET A 110 -4.78 -3.39 21.45
C MET A 110 -3.76 -4.52 21.67
N LEU A 111 -2.54 -4.37 21.13
CA LEU A 111 -1.48 -5.36 21.30
C LEU A 111 -1.00 -5.46 22.75
N ALA A 112 -0.90 -4.31 23.45
CA ALA A 112 -0.57 -4.28 24.87
C ALA A 112 -1.68 -4.96 25.70
N ASP A 113 -2.95 -4.69 25.39
CA ASP A 113 -4.09 -5.31 26.06
C ASP A 113 -4.10 -6.84 25.86
N LEU A 114 -3.78 -7.35 24.67
CA LEU A 114 -3.63 -8.79 24.44
C LEU A 114 -2.43 -9.40 25.17
N THR A 115 -1.39 -8.61 25.43
CA THR A 115 -0.16 -9.10 26.06
C THR A 115 -0.24 -9.08 27.59
N PHE A 116 -0.94 -8.10 28.15
CA PHE A 116 -0.96 -7.83 29.59
C PHE A 116 -2.36 -7.88 30.22
N GLY A 117 -3.42 -7.74 29.42
CA GLY A 117 -4.82 -7.76 29.87
C GLY A 117 -5.42 -9.16 30.02
N GLY A 118 -4.76 -10.20 29.52
CA GLY A 118 -5.14 -11.61 29.74
C GLY A 118 -4.68 -12.19 31.08
N ALA A 119 -3.83 -11.46 31.83
CA ALA A 119 -3.43 -11.84 33.18
C ALA A 119 -4.38 -11.18 34.21
N SER A 120 -5.61 -11.67 34.28
CA SER A 120 -6.37 -11.55 35.53
C SER A 120 -5.68 -12.43 36.59
N PRO A 121 -5.47 -11.96 37.83
CA PRO A 121 -5.08 -12.84 38.94
C PRO A 121 -6.12 -13.93 39.20
#